data_AF-A0A2D7PS00-F1
#
_entry.id   AF-A0A2D7PS00-F1
#
_cell.length_a   1.000
_cell.length_b   1.000
_cell.length_c   1.000
_cell.angle_alpha   90.00
_cell.angle_beta   90.00
_cell.angle_gamma   90.00
#
_symmetry.space_group_name_H-M   'P 1'
#
loop_
_entity.id
_entity.type
_entity.pdbx_description
1 polymer ?
#
loop_
_entity_poly.entity_id
_entity_poly.type
_entity_poly.pdbx_seq_one_letter_code
_entity_poly.pdbx_strand_id
1 'polypeptide(L)'
;MSKEKIQPMDPDEGVEPIRRQQLQIGWWALLLFVLLGLILEALHGFKSALYLDVQNETRRLMWTLAHAHGTLIALINIAFALALPFMPGLMGEARQWASRCLIAALLAMPAGFFLGGVFLHGGDPGLGVVLVPIGGVLLVIGLFLTARGTRS
;
A
#
# COMPACT_ATOMS: atom_id res chain seq x y z
N MET A 1 33.79 -16.33 -38.42
CA MET A 1 33.75 -15.55 -37.17
C MET A 1 32.45 -14.76 -37.14
N SER A 2 31.44 -15.34 -36.49
CA SER A 2 30.15 -14.67 -36.27
C SER A 2 30.37 -13.55 -35.26
N LYS A 3 30.10 -12.30 -35.63
CA LYS A 3 30.06 -11.19 -34.68
C LYS A 3 28.75 -11.33 -33.92
N GLU A 4 28.81 -11.90 -32.73
CA GLU A 4 27.71 -11.85 -31.77
C GLU A 4 27.50 -10.38 -31.41
N LYS A 5 26.49 -9.80 -32.05
CA LYS A 5 26.09 -8.41 -31.85
C LYS A 5 25.50 -8.37 -30.45
N ILE A 6 26.28 -7.92 -29.46
CA ILE A 6 25.77 -7.60 -28.13
C ILE A 6 24.68 -6.55 -28.34
N GLN A 7 23.43 -7.00 -28.35
CA GLN A 7 22.26 -6.15 -28.42
C GLN A 7 22.31 -5.27 -27.17
N PRO A 8 22.25 -3.93 -27.28
CA PRO A 8 22.17 -3.10 -26.10
C PRO A 8 20.93 -3.51 -25.29
N MET A 9 21.15 -3.85 -24.02
CA MET A 9 20.09 -4.20 -23.08
C MET A 9 19.11 -3.04 -23.03
N ASP A 10 17.83 -3.30 -23.28
CA ASP A 10 16.80 -2.26 -23.30
C ASP A 10 16.73 -1.63 -21.89
N PRO A 11 16.94 -0.31 -21.72
CA PRO A 11 16.78 0.34 -20.42
C PRO A 11 15.38 0.14 -19.79
N ASP A 12 14.41 -0.34 -20.58
CA ASP A 12 13.04 -0.64 -20.18
C ASP A 12 12.80 -2.11 -19.76
N GLU A 13 13.77 -3.02 -19.90
CA GLU A 13 13.59 -4.47 -19.67
C GLU A 13 13.06 -4.82 -18.25
N GLY A 14 13.30 -3.93 -17.28
CA GLY A 14 12.82 -4.07 -15.91
C GLY A 14 11.60 -3.22 -15.52
N VAL A 15 11.09 -2.33 -16.39
CA VAL A 15 9.91 -1.49 -16.07
C VAL A 15 8.63 -2.29 -16.16
N GLU A 16 8.43 -3.01 -17.25
CA GLU A 16 7.14 -3.64 -17.55
C GLU A 16 6.69 -4.65 -16.49
N PRO A 17 7.56 -5.53 -15.96
CA PRO A 17 7.17 -6.46 -14.90
C PRO A 17 6.74 -5.73 -13.61
N ILE A 18 7.48 -4.69 -13.20
CA ILE A 18 7.18 -3.88 -12.01
C ILE A 18 5.86 -3.13 -12.21
N ARG A 19 5.68 -2.51 -13.37
CA ARG A 19 4.46 -1.78 -13.73
C ARG A 19 3.23 -2.69 -13.66
N ARG A 20 3.30 -3.86 -14.30
CA ARG A 20 2.23 -4.85 -14.28
C ARG A 20 1.92 -5.33 -12.87
N GLN A 21 2.95 -5.64 -12.08
CA GLN A 21 2.79 -6.07 -10.70
C GLN A 21 2.08 -5.00 -9.86
N GLN A 22 2.53 -3.75 -9.94
CA GLN A 22 1.97 -2.67 -9.14
C GLN A 22 0.51 -2.36 -9.51
N LEU A 23 0.17 -2.44 -10.81
CA LEU A 23 -1.23 -2.32 -11.26
C LEU A 23 -2.09 -3.46 -10.70
N GLN A 24 -1.64 -4.71 -10.81
CA GLN A 24 -2.39 -5.86 -10.32
C GLN A 24 -2.62 -5.77 -8.81
N ILE A 25 -1.55 -5.53 -8.05
CA ILE A 25 -1.63 -5.39 -6.59
C ILE A 25 -2.50 -4.20 -6.22
N GLY A 26 -2.31 -3.06 -6.86
CA GLY A 26 -3.09 -1.84 -6.60
C GLY A 26 -4.58 -2.02 -6.83
N TRP A 27 -4.99 -2.61 -7.97
CA TRP A 27 -6.41 -2.84 -8.26
C TRP A 27 -7.05 -3.88 -7.34
N TRP A 28 -6.37 -4.99 -7.06
CA TRP A 28 -6.90 -5.99 -6.13
C TRP A 28 -7.00 -5.47 -4.70
N ALA A 29 -6.02 -4.69 -4.25
CA ALA A 29 -6.07 -4.05 -2.95
C ALA A 29 -7.17 -2.98 -2.89
N LEU A 30 -7.33 -2.17 -3.94
CA LEU A 30 -8.40 -1.17 -4.01
C LEU A 30 -9.78 -1.84 -3.91
N LEU A 31 -10.01 -2.92 -4.65
CA LEU A 31 -11.24 -3.72 -4.55
C LEU A 31 -11.46 -4.22 -3.12
N LEU A 32 -10.44 -4.82 -2.52
CA LEU A 32 -10.50 -5.33 -1.15
C LEU A 32 -10.87 -4.23 -0.14
N PHE A 33 -10.21 -3.08 -0.20
CA PHE A 33 -10.46 -1.99 0.75
C PHE A 33 -11.79 -1.28 0.51
N VAL A 34 -12.25 -1.16 -0.73
CA VAL A 34 -13.61 -0.67 -1.02
C VAL A 34 -14.66 -1.62 -0.45
N LEU A 35 -14.49 -2.94 -0.63
CA LEU A 35 -15.37 -3.93 -0.01
C LEU A 35 -15.33 -3.86 1.52
N LEU A 36 -14.16 -3.65 2.12
CA LEU A 36 -14.05 -3.41 3.57
C LEU A 36 -14.85 -2.16 3.97
N GLY A 37 -14.74 -1.06 3.21
CA GLY A 37 -15.52 0.16 3.45
C GLY A 37 -17.02 -0.10 3.46
N LEU A 38 -17.53 -0.85 2.48
CA LEU A 38 -18.94 -1.25 2.42
C LEU A 38 -19.36 -2.10 3.62
N ILE A 39 -18.50 -3.01 4.09
CA ILE A 39 -18.76 -3.79 5.30
C ILE A 39 -18.83 -2.88 6.53
N LEU A 40 -17.89 -1.94 6.68
CA LEU A 40 -17.89 -0.99 7.81
C LEU A 40 -19.12 -0.09 7.80
N GLU A 41 -19.52 0.39 6.62
CA GLU A 41 -20.75 1.18 6.44
C GLU A 41 -21.99 0.35 6.78
N ALA A 42 -22.05 -0.91 6.35
CA ALA A 42 -23.14 -1.82 6.71
C ALA A 42 -23.19 -2.06 8.24
N LEU A 43 -22.06 -2.32 8.89
CA LEU A 43 -21.99 -2.48 10.35
C LEU A 43 -22.49 -1.22 11.07
N HIS A 44 -22.20 -0.04 10.52
CA HIS A 44 -22.69 1.23 11.03
C HIS A 44 -24.21 1.39 10.81
N GLY A 45 -24.68 1.17 9.58
CA GLY A 45 -26.09 1.33 9.18
C GLY A 45 -27.04 0.36 9.87
N PHE A 46 -26.62 -0.89 10.06
CA PHE A 46 -27.38 -1.91 10.82
C PHE A 46 -27.24 -1.76 12.34
N LYS A 47 -26.51 -0.75 12.82
CA LYS A 47 -26.26 -0.50 14.25
C LYS A 47 -25.75 -1.72 15.00
N SER A 48 -24.83 -2.45 14.39
CA SER A 48 -24.27 -3.67 14.99
C SER A 48 -23.57 -3.34 16.31
N ALA A 49 -23.91 -4.06 17.38
CA ALA A 49 -23.30 -3.91 18.71
C ALA A 49 -21.78 -4.13 18.66
N LEU A 50 -21.31 -5.03 17.78
CA LEU A 50 -19.90 -5.28 17.51
C LEU A 50 -19.12 -4.05 16.99
N TYR A 51 -19.82 -3.01 16.52
CA TYR A 51 -19.20 -1.83 15.91
C TYR A 51 -19.61 -0.50 16.56
N LEU A 52 -20.84 -0.39 17.07
CA LEU A 52 -21.37 0.86 17.65
C LEU A 52 -21.38 0.93 19.17
N ASP A 53 -21.20 -0.19 19.89
CA ASP A 53 -21.08 -0.11 21.35
C ASP A 53 -19.89 0.79 21.73
N VAL A 54 -20.04 1.54 22.83
CA VAL A 54 -19.03 2.49 23.33
C VAL A 54 -17.67 1.80 23.53
N GLN A 55 -17.68 0.54 23.96
CA GLN A 55 -16.47 -0.27 24.16
C GLN A 55 -15.72 -0.59 22.85
N ASN A 56 -16.36 -0.39 21.69
CA ASN A 56 -15.82 -0.67 20.36
C ASN A 56 -15.35 0.60 19.64
N GLU A 57 -15.25 1.76 20.32
CA GLU A 57 -14.75 3.01 19.74
C GLU A 57 -13.38 2.83 19.08
N THR A 58 -12.44 2.19 19.77
CA THR A 58 -11.09 1.94 19.24
C THR A 58 -11.10 0.98 18.07
N ARG A 59 -11.92 -0.09 18.11
CA ARG A 59 -12.11 -0.99 16.96
C ARG A 59 -12.60 -0.24 15.75
N ARG A 60 -13.63 0.59 15.94
CA ARG A 60 -14.22 1.41 14.89
C ARG A 60 -13.19 2.35 14.27
N LEU A 61 -12.47 3.10 15.10
CA LEU A 61 -11.39 3.98 14.64
C LEU A 61 -10.32 3.20 13.86
N MET A 62 -9.80 2.10 14.44
CA MET A 62 -8.75 1.29 13.84
C MET A 62 -9.18 0.70 12.49
N TRP A 63 -10.41 0.19 12.37
CA TRP A 63 -10.91 -0.36 11.11
C TRP A 63 -11.17 0.72 10.06
N THR A 64 -11.67 1.89 10.45
CA THR A 64 -11.75 3.06 9.54
C THR A 64 -10.37 3.47 9.04
N LEU A 65 -9.36 3.53 9.92
CA LEU A 65 -7.99 3.85 9.52
C LEU A 65 -7.39 2.79 8.58
N ALA A 66 -7.66 1.50 8.83
CA ALA A 66 -7.26 0.41 7.95
C ALA A 66 -7.86 0.55 6.55
N HIS A 67 -9.16 0.81 6.46
CA HIS A 67 -9.86 1.06 5.19
C HIS A 67 -9.29 2.29 4.46
N ALA A 68 -9.16 3.42 5.17
CA ALA A 68 -8.71 4.68 4.57
C ALA A 68 -7.28 4.58 4.03
N HIS A 69 -6.34 4.09 4.84
CA HIS A 69 -4.95 3.96 4.42
C HIS A 69 -4.76 2.85 3.39
N GLY A 70 -5.48 1.74 3.49
CA GLY A 70 -5.45 0.69 2.48
C GLY A 70 -5.90 1.20 1.11
N THR A 71 -7.01 1.95 1.07
CA THR A 71 -7.52 2.58 -0.16
C THR A 71 -6.52 3.59 -0.72
N LEU A 72 -6.02 4.51 0.11
CA LEU A 72 -5.05 5.53 -0.31
C LEU A 72 -3.77 4.89 -0.86
N ILE A 73 -3.19 3.92 -0.14
CA ILE A 73 -1.93 3.30 -0.55
C ILE A 73 -2.15 2.44 -1.80
N ALA A 74 -3.31 1.80 -1.97
CA ALA A 74 -3.64 1.10 -3.21
C ALA A 74 -3.65 2.06 -4.42
N LEU A 75 -4.23 3.25 -4.26
CA LEU A 75 -4.19 4.31 -5.28
C LEU A 75 -2.75 4.80 -5.53
N ILE A 76 -1.92 4.93 -4.50
CA ILE A 76 -0.49 5.28 -4.66
C ILE A 76 0.24 4.20 -5.48
N ASN A 77 -0.07 2.92 -5.28
CA ASN A 77 0.51 1.81 -6.05
C ASN A 77 0.11 1.90 -7.54
N ILE A 78 -1.16 2.19 -7.84
CA ILE A 78 -1.64 2.41 -9.21
C ILE A 78 -0.94 3.65 -9.81
N ALA A 79 -0.91 4.77 -9.08
CA ALA A 79 -0.30 6.00 -9.53
C ALA A 79 1.19 5.84 -9.82
N PHE A 80 1.92 5.13 -8.96
CA PHE A 80 3.33 4.77 -9.19
C PHE A 80 3.51 4.03 -10.52
N ALA A 81 2.69 3.01 -10.77
CA ALA A 81 2.75 2.24 -12.00
C ALA A 81 2.50 3.10 -13.25
N LEU A 82 1.50 3.98 -13.19
CA LEU A 82 1.13 4.88 -14.28
C LEU A 82 2.18 5.98 -14.52
N ALA A 83 2.89 6.38 -13.46
CA ALA A 83 3.88 7.45 -13.52
C ALA A 83 5.28 6.96 -13.97
N LEU A 84 5.57 5.66 -13.86
CA LEU A 84 6.87 5.07 -14.23
C LEU A 84 7.41 5.52 -15.61
N PRO A 85 6.63 5.55 -16.70
CA PRO A 85 7.12 6.01 -18.00
C PRO A 85 7.60 7.47 -18.03
N PHE A 86 7.19 8.28 -17.07
CA PHE A 86 7.52 9.70 -16.95
C PHE A 86 8.62 9.98 -15.92
N MET A 87 9.27 8.93 -15.39
CA MET A 87 10.29 9.03 -14.34
C MET A 87 11.64 8.48 -14.83
N PRO A 88 12.32 9.14 -15.79
CA PRO A 88 13.58 8.66 -16.35
C PRO A 88 14.69 8.55 -15.28
N GLY A 89 14.62 9.33 -14.20
CA GLY A 89 15.58 9.27 -13.08
C GLY A 89 15.39 8.07 -12.15
N LEU A 90 14.27 7.33 -12.26
CA LEU A 90 14.00 6.16 -11.42
C LEU A 90 14.47 4.88 -12.12
N MET A 91 15.74 4.51 -11.95
CA MET A 91 16.36 3.37 -12.63
C MET A 91 16.85 2.29 -11.67
N GLY A 92 17.06 1.08 -12.20
CA GLY A 92 17.74 -0.03 -11.53
C GLY A 92 17.19 -0.36 -10.14
N GLU A 93 18.08 -0.41 -9.16
CA GLU A 93 17.74 -0.78 -7.77
C GLU A 93 16.79 0.22 -7.11
N ALA A 94 16.91 1.53 -7.39
CA ALA A 94 16.05 2.54 -6.78
C ALA A 94 14.56 2.30 -7.14
N ARG A 95 14.30 1.88 -8.38
CA ARG A 95 12.96 1.49 -8.85
C ARG A 95 12.43 0.26 -8.11
N GLN A 96 13.29 -0.76 -7.94
CA GLN A 96 12.91 -1.99 -7.22
C GLN A 96 12.61 -1.71 -5.75
N TRP A 97 13.45 -0.91 -5.09
CA TRP A 97 13.23 -0.52 -3.70
C TRP A 97 11.97 0.33 -3.53
N ALA A 98 11.71 1.29 -4.43
CA ALA A 98 10.48 2.07 -4.41
C ALA A 98 9.25 1.15 -4.49
N SER A 99 9.20 0.24 -5.47
CA SER A 99 8.09 -0.71 -5.62
C SER A 99 7.91 -1.60 -4.38
N ARG A 100 8.99 -2.22 -3.87
CA ARG A 100 8.94 -3.09 -2.69
C ARG A 100 8.47 -2.34 -1.45
N CYS A 101 8.96 -1.12 -1.21
CA CYS A 101 8.54 -0.29 -0.09
C CYS A 101 7.05 0.08 -0.17
N LEU A 102 6.54 0.43 -1.36
CA LEU A 102 5.12 0.75 -1.55
C LEU A 102 4.21 -0.46 -1.38
N ILE A 103 4.63 -1.65 -1.85
CA ILE A 103 3.90 -2.91 -1.62
C ILE A 103 3.93 -3.28 -0.14
N ALA A 104 5.10 -3.20 0.50
CA ALA A 104 5.23 -3.53 1.91
C ALA A 104 4.43 -2.57 2.80
N ALA A 105 4.38 -1.28 2.47
CA ALA A 105 3.53 -0.31 3.14
C ALA A 105 2.03 -0.62 2.98
N LEU A 106 1.61 -1.03 1.76
CA LEU A 106 0.23 -1.44 1.46
C LEU A 106 -0.21 -2.64 2.29
N LEU A 107 0.70 -3.52 2.68
CA LEU A 107 0.38 -4.64 3.55
C LEU A 107 0.47 -4.23 5.02
N ALA A 108 1.61 -3.69 5.42
CA ALA A 108 1.95 -3.44 6.82
C ALA A 108 0.98 -2.46 7.50
N MET A 109 0.76 -1.29 6.90
CA MET A 109 -0.01 -0.23 7.55
C MET A 109 -1.48 -0.60 7.76
N PRO A 110 -2.25 -0.98 6.71
CA PRO A 110 -3.66 -1.33 6.92
C PRO A 110 -3.83 -2.63 7.72
N ALA A 111 -2.93 -3.62 7.58
CA ALA A 111 -2.98 -4.80 8.44
C ALA A 111 -2.72 -4.44 9.90
N GLY A 112 -1.79 -3.52 10.18
CA GLY A 112 -1.49 -3.06 11.53
C GLY A 112 -2.68 -2.39 12.19
N PHE A 113 -3.36 -1.49 11.46
CA PHE A 113 -4.61 -0.89 11.92
C PHE A 113 -5.71 -1.94 12.11
N PHE A 114 -5.93 -2.82 11.13
CA PHE A 114 -6.99 -3.83 11.21
C PHE A 114 -6.80 -4.76 12.41
N LEU A 115 -5.60 -5.32 12.58
CA LEU A 115 -5.23 -6.20 13.69
C LEU A 115 -5.24 -5.47 15.04
N GLY A 116 -4.82 -4.20 15.07
CA GLY A 116 -4.95 -3.33 16.24
C GLY A 116 -6.39 -3.14 16.69
N GLY A 117 -7.36 -3.20 15.77
CA GLY A 117 -8.79 -3.17 16.07
C GLY A 117 -9.39 -4.52 16.46
N VAL A 118 -8.73 -5.66 16.21
CA VAL A 118 -9.27 -6.99 16.53
C VAL A 118 -9.19 -7.29 18.03
N PHE A 119 -8.00 -7.12 18.63
CA PHE A 119 -7.70 -7.46 20.02
C PHE A 119 -7.45 -6.20 20.88
N LEU A 120 -8.49 -5.65 21.48
CA LEU A 120 -8.39 -4.43 22.31
C LEU A 120 -7.90 -4.74 23.73
N HIS A 121 -7.12 -3.83 24.32
CA HIS A 121 -6.61 -3.95 25.69
C HIS A 121 -7.04 -2.72 26.50
N GLY A 122 -8.10 -2.83 27.29
CA GLY A 122 -8.56 -1.71 28.14
C GLY A 122 -9.01 -0.47 27.36
N GLY A 123 -9.44 -0.64 26.10
CA GLY A 123 -9.77 0.46 25.19
C GLY A 123 -8.60 0.85 24.27
N ASP A 124 -7.38 0.37 24.51
CA ASP A 124 -6.24 0.62 23.63
C ASP A 124 -6.17 -0.37 22.44
N PRO A 125 -5.55 0.03 21.31
CA PRO A 125 -5.31 -0.87 20.20
C PRO A 125 -4.46 -2.08 20.60
N GLY A 126 -4.70 -3.22 19.96
CA GLY A 126 -3.87 -4.40 20.11
C GLY A 126 -2.46 -4.26 19.55
N LEU A 127 -1.61 -5.24 19.85
CA LEU A 127 -0.21 -5.29 19.42
C LEU A 127 0.00 -5.16 17.90
N GLY A 128 -1.02 -5.49 17.09
CA GLY A 128 -0.99 -5.28 15.64
C GLY A 128 -0.65 -3.84 15.24
N VAL A 129 -0.98 -2.85 16.07
CA VAL A 129 -0.68 -1.43 15.80
C VAL A 129 0.82 -1.15 15.64
N VAL A 130 1.71 -2.00 16.17
CA VAL A 130 3.18 -1.87 16.00
C VAL A 130 3.60 -1.95 14.52
N LEU A 131 2.79 -2.59 13.68
CA LEU A 131 3.06 -2.67 12.25
C LEU A 131 2.81 -1.35 11.49
N VAL A 132 2.00 -0.45 12.07
CA VAL A 132 1.66 0.86 11.49
C VAL A 132 2.90 1.75 11.28
N PRO A 133 3.74 2.01 12.30
CA PRO A 133 4.94 2.83 12.10
C PRO A 133 5.93 2.20 11.10
N ILE A 134 6.04 0.87 11.07
CA ILE A 134 6.87 0.15 10.08
C ILE A 134 6.34 0.43 8.66
N GLY A 135 5.02 0.28 8.46
CA GLY A 135 4.37 0.61 7.19
C GLY A 135 4.53 2.10 6.81
N GLY A 136 4.48 3.00 7.79
CA GLY A 136 4.68 4.44 7.59
C GLY A 136 6.09 4.78 7.10
N VAL A 137 7.11 4.21 7.73
CA VAL A 137 8.50 4.40 7.29
C VAL A 137 8.71 3.87 5.87
N LEU A 138 8.18 2.68 5.57
CA LEU A 138 8.25 2.10 4.22
C LEU A 138 7.54 2.98 3.19
N LEU A 139 6.36 3.53 3.51
CA LEU A 139 5.65 4.44 2.64
C LEU A 139 6.49 5.69 2.34
N VAL A 140 7.07 6.30 3.38
CA VAL A 140 7.95 7.48 3.23
C VAL A 140 9.15 7.17 2.34
N ILE A 141 9.82 6.04 2.53
CA ILE A 141 10.96 5.62 1.70
C ILE A 141 10.51 5.44 0.24
N GLY A 142 9.41 4.72 0.00
CA GLY A 142 8.89 4.48 -1.35
C GLY A 142 8.51 5.77 -2.07
N LEU A 143 7.83 6.68 -1.38
CA LEU A 143 7.47 8.00 -1.91
C LEU A 143 8.71 8.87 -2.16
N PHE A 144 9.68 8.86 -1.26
CA PHE A 144 10.92 9.62 -1.41
C PHE A 144 11.72 9.17 -2.63
N LEU A 145 11.89 7.86 -2.83
CA LEU A 145 12.58 7.32 -4.01
C LEU A 145 11.82 7.69 -5.30
N THR A 146 10.49 7.57 -5.29
CA THR A 146 9.64 7.97 -6.41
C THR A 146 9.79 9.46 -6.74
N ALA A 147 9.75 10.32 -5.72
CA ALA A 147 9.90 11.76 -5.85
C ALA A 147 11.32 12.19 -6.29
N ARG A 148 12.36 11.42 -5.96
CA ARG A 148 13.70 11.65 -6.52
C ARG A 148 13.78 11.29 -7.98
N GLY A 149 13.05 10.27 -8.41
CA GLY A 149 13.01 9.79 -9.78
C GLY A 149 12.37 10.76 -10.79
N THR A 150 11.65 11.78 -10.31
CA THR A 150 11.07 12.84 -11.16
C THR A 150 12.08 13.94 -11.49
N ARG A 151 13.22 14.01 -10.81
CA ARG A 151 14.27 14.99 -11.12
C ARG A 151 15.12 14.46 -12.27
N SER A 152 15.22 15.26 -13.34
CA SER A 152 16.05 15.05 -14.53
C SER A 152 17.53 15.29 -14.24
#